data_AF-A0A968SC58-F1
#
_entry.id   AF-A0A968SC58-F1
#
_cell.length_a   1.000
_cell.length_b   1.000
_cell.length_c   1.000
_cell.angle_alpha   90.00
_cell.angle_beta   90.00
_cell.angle_gamma   90.00
#
_symmetry.space_group_name_H-M   'P 1'
#
loop_
_entity.id
_entity.type
_entity.pdbx_description
1 polymer ?
#
loop_
_entity_poly.entity_id
_entity_poly.type
_entity_poly.pdbx_seq_one_letter_code
_entity_poly.pdbx_strand_id
1 'polypeptide(L)'
;MSGFQLQEATPLMPGLVDKVRDPQRILQEVLQWTGGQPFLTQKLLNLVTQADDFSKSPQELVERIVHTQIIDNWEEQDVPQHLKTLEERILGLNERGRGRLLGMYQQVLDGGIAADESYEQMQLRLTGLVVKRESQLMVYNPIYAAIFNSGWVEAALVDLRPSFYAKAMRAWQEADSEQKEAFLLKGKALEAAEAWAEGKQLSYRDACFLRDSQGLRLEIVRQEREAAEQARKAEEQQRLAAQKQRTLAQKQQLLAQNQQKQAKQRLIKTEKRTQIITIIGVIIFLISIFVVGVAWRLVAQAGVDIQIGKINLSIVEAKSAFVDNKKFDGLLKAMWARQQLESLDKNEWSTDDIKTKVTLALHEAVYGVNERNHLQGHSKSVTSVAFSPDGKTIATASADKTVKLWSLGGQELKTLTGH
;
A
#
# COMPACT_ATOMS: atom_id res chain seq x y z
N MET A 1 -64.53 45.27 32.22
CA MET A 1 -65.29 46.37 32.81
C MET A 1 -64.50 47.63 32.53
N SER A 2 -65.03 48.53 31.69
CA SER A 2 -64.50 49.89 31.58
C SER A 2 -64.65 50.55 32.96
N GLY A 3 -63.58 51.16 33.48
CA GLY A 3 -63.65 51.91 34.74
C GLY A 3 -64.60 53.10 34.66
N PHE A 4 -64.69 53.87 35.74
CA PHE A 4 -65.52 55.08 35.82
C PHE A 4 -65.27 56.03 34.66
N GLN A 5 -66.35 56.42 34.00
CA GLN A 5 -66.36 57.55 33.06
C GLN A 5 -66.54 58.87 33.81
N LEU A 6 -66.19 60.00 33.18
CA LEU A 6 -66.29 61.33 33.80
C LEU A 6 -67.68 61.61 34.39
N GLN A 7 -68.74 61.16 33.69
CA GLN A 7 -70.13 61.30 34.12
C GLN A 7 -70.47 60.45 35.36
N GLU A 8 -69.88 59.27 35.47
CA GLU A 8 -70.09 58.34 36.59
C GLU A 8 -69.28 58.73 37.83
N ALA A 9 -68.16 59.45 37.65
CA ALA A 9 -67.33 59.95 38.73
C ALA A 9 -67.78 61.32 39.28
N THR A 10 -68.73 61.99 38.62
CA THR A 10 -69.37 63.25 39.05
C THR A 10 -69.79 63.27 40.54
N PRO A 11 -70.38 62.19 41.11
CA PRO A 11 -70.78 62.17 42.52
C PRO A 11 -69.61 62.23 43.52
N LEU A 12 -68.37 62.02 43.08
CA LEU A 12 -67.15 62.10 43.91
C LEU A 12 -66.57 63.52 43.97
N MET A 13 -67.09 64.46 43.18
CA MET A 13 -66.63 65.86 43.13
C MET A 13 -66.93 66.74 44.36
N PRO A 14 -68.02 66.55 45.14
CA PRO A 14 -68.37 67.49 46.21
C PRO A 14 -67.26 67.76 47.24
N GLY A 15 -66.36 66.80 47.48
CA GLY A 15 -65.21 66.98 48.38
C GLY A 15 -64.07 67.87 47.84
N LEU A 16 -64.11 68.25 46.56
CA LEU A 16 -63.10 69.09 45.88
C LEU A 16 -63.57 70.53 45.61
N VAL A 17 -64.89 70.75 45.61
CA VAL A 17 -65.51 72.03 45.21
C VAL A 17 -65.05 73.21 46.07
N ASP A 18 -64.81 72.96 47.37
CA ASP A 18 -64.40 74.01 48.31
C ASP A 18 -62.88 74.19 48.42
N LYS A 19 -62.08 73.32 47.79
CA LYS A 19 -60.61 73.29 47.96
C LYS A 19 -59.83 73.67 46.71
N VAL A 20 -60.41 73.54 45.52
CA VAL A 20 -59.68 73.70 44.26
C VAL A 20 -60.44 74.59 43.27
N ARG A 21 -59.70 75.44 42.54
CA ARG A 21 -60.22 76.37 41.53
C ARG A 21 -60.96 75.69 40.36
N ASP A 22 -60.56 74.47 39.99
CA ASP A 22 -61.20 73.70 38.91
C ASP A 22 -61.31 72.20 39.29
N PRO A 23 -62.39 71.82 39.99
CA PRO A 23 -62.64 70.43 40.40
C PRO A 23 -62.84 69.48 39.22
N GLN A 24 -63.41 69.98 38.11
CA GLN A 24 -63.70 69.16 36.94
C GLN A 24 -62.42 68.80 36.20
N ARG A 25 -61.47 69.73 36.08
CA ARG A 25 -60.17 69.45 35.49
C ARG A 25 -59.36 68.47 36.33
N ILE A 26 -59.36 68.60 37.66
CA ILE A 26 -58.71 67.62 38.54
C ILE A 26 -59.31 66.23 38.36
N LEU A 27 -60.63 66.11 38.33
CA LEU A 27 -61.27 64.82 38.13
C LEU A 27 -60.88 64.19 36.79
N GLN A 28 -60.75 64.99 35.72
CA GLN A 28 -60.25 64.51 34.43
C GLN A 28 -58.82 63.98 34.53
N GLU A 29 -57.89 64.73 35.16
CA GLU A 29 -56.50 64.31 35.34
C GLU A 29 -56.39 63.03 36.19
N VAL A 30 -57.17 62.94 37.27
CA VAL A 30 -57.26 61.74 38.10
C VAL A 30 -57.72 60.54 37.28
N LEU A 31 -58.78 60.69 36.48
CA LEU A 31 -59.28 59.59 35.64
C LEU A 31 -58.28 59.20 34.54
N GLN A 32 -57.48 60.14 34.03
CA GLN A 32 -56.40 59.84 33.09
C GLN A 32 -55.33 58.95 33.72
N TRP A 33 -54.90 59.26 34.96
CA TRP A 33 -53.91 58.46 35.69
C TRP A 33 -54.43 57.11 36.19
N THR A 34 -55.69 57.02 36.61
CA THR A 34 -56.27 55.79 37.16
C THR A 34 -56.96 54.91 36.14
N GLY A 35 -57.21 55.44 34.92
CA GLY A 35 -58.01 54.77 33.89
C GLY A 35 -59.45 54.51 34.34
N GLY A 36 -59.96 55.26 35.32
CA GLY A 36 -61.27 55.06 35.93
C GLY A 36 -61.34 53.88 36.90
N GLN A 37 -60.21 53.30 37.32
CA GLN A 37 -60.21 52.19 38.27
C GLN A 37 -60.81 52.66 39.62
N PRO A 38 -61.88 52.04 40.16
CA PRO A 38 -62.65 52.63 41.26
C PRO A 38 -61.84 52.93 42.53
N PHE A 39 -60.98 51.99 42.93
CA PHE A 39 -60.20 52.10 44.16
C PHE A 39 -59.14 53.22 44.09
N LEU A 40 -58.32 53.23 43.04
CA LEU A 40 -57.30 54.23 42.77
C LEU A 40 -57.91 55.60 42.52
N THR A 41 -59.07 55.66 41.86
CA THR A 41 -59.79 56.93 41.64
C THR A 41 -60.20 57.53 42.98
N GLN A 42 -60.77 56.74 43.90
CA GLN A 42 -61.13 57.20 45.24
C GLN A 42 -59.88 57.54 46.09
N LYS A 43 -58.84 56.69 46.05
CA LYS A 43 -57.58 56.91 46.77
C LYS A 43 -56.89 58.20 46.33
N LEU A 44 -56.74 58.42 45.03
CA LEU A 44 -56.08 59.59 44.48
C LEU A 44 -56.89 60.87 44.74
N LEU A 45 -58.22 60.83 44.63
CA LEU A 45 -59.07 61.97 45.02
C LEU A 45 -58.88 62.33 46.50
N ASN A 46 -58.81 61.34 47.39
CA ASN A 46 -58.56 61.58 48.81
C ASN A 46 -57.16 62.17 49.07
N LEU A 47 -56.13 61.72 48.35
CA LEU A 47 -54.79 62.31 48.47
C LEU A 47 -54.76 63.77 47.97
N VAL A 48 -55.49 64.06 46.88
CA VAL A 48 -55.61 65.43 46.35
C VAL A 48 -56.36 66.36 47.32
N THR A 49 -57.40 65.87 48.01
CA THR A 49 -58.11 66.70 49.01
C THR A 49 -57.29 66.96 50.28
N GLN A 50 -56.24 66.18 50.53
CA GLN A 50 -55.29 66.33 51.64
C GLN A 50 -54.04 67.13 51.25
N ALA A 51 -53.90 67.54 49.99
CA ALA A 51 -52.76 68.33 49.55
C ALA A 51 -52.81 69.76 50.11
N ASP A 52 -51.65 70.29 50.52
CA ASP A 52 -51.54 71.63 51.11
C ASP A 52 -51.20 72.73 50.07
N ASP A 53 -50.76 72.34 48.87
CA ASP A 53 -50.27 73.27 47.84
C ASP A 53 -51.05 73.13 46.51
N PHE A 54 -52.02 74.03 46.32
CA PHE A 54 -52.82 74.19 45.11
C PHE A 54 -52.35 75.33 44.19
N SER A 55 -51.10 75.82 44.36
CA SER A 55 -50.56 76.92 43.56
C SER A 55 -50.22 76.51 42.12
N LYS A 56 -49.97 75.21 41.89
CA LYS A 56 -49.59 74.65 40.59
C LYS A 56 -50.80 74.33 39.71
N SER A 57 -50.55 74.00 38.44
CA SER A 57 -51.60 73.54 37.54
C SER A 57 -52.23 72.24 38.06
N PRO A 58 -53.53 71.98 37.79
CA PRO A 58 -54.18 70.72 38.18
C PRO A 58 -53.43 69.46 37.74
N GLN A 59 -52.80 69.51 36.56
CA GLN A 59 -52.01 68.41 36.01
C GLN A 59 -50.73 68.17 36.83
N GLU A 60 -49.92 69.22 37.07
CA GLU A 60 -48.68 69.12 37.85
C GLU A 60 -48.93 68.73 39.32
N LEU A 61 -50.07 69.14 39.87
CA LEU A 61 -50.48 68.74 41.21
C LEU A 61 -50.74 67.24 41.28
N VAL A 62 -51.59 66.72 40.38
CA VAL A 62 -51.96 65.30 40.35
C VAL A 62 -50.75 64.44 40.02
N GLU A 63 -49.95 64.81 39.02
CA GLU A 63 -48.72 64.10 38.63
C GLU A 63 -47.73 64.02 39.80
N ARG A 64 -47.48 65.14 40.50
CA ARG A 64 -46.59 65.14 41.68
C ARG A 64 -47.10 64.20 42.76
N ILE A 65 -48.39 64.22 43.06
CA ILE A 65 -48.98 63.35 44.09
C ILE A 65 -48.87 61.89 43.66
N VAL A 66 -49.19 61.56 42.41
CA VAL A 66 -49.08 60.19 41.89
C VAL A 66 -47.65 59.68 41.99
N HIS A 67 -46.66 60.47 41.57
CA HIS A 67 -45.26 60.06 41.69
C HIS A 67 -44.83 59.88 43.14
N THR A 68 -45.00 60.91 43.98
CA THR A 68 -44.44 60.90 45.34
C THR A 68 -45.19 60.04 46.36
N GLN A 69 -46.50 59.82 46.17
CA GLN A 69 -47.39 59.15 47.14
C GLN A 69 -47.97 57.82 46.63
N ILE A 70 -47.70 57.43 45.39
CA ILE A 70 -48.20 56.16 44.82
C ILE A 70 -47.10 55.37 44.11
N ILE A 71 -46.30 55.98 43.24
CA ILE A 71 -45.30 55.26 42.42
C ILE A 71 -43.97 55.08 43.17
N ASP A 72 -43.44 56.18 43.74
CA ASP A 72 -42.17 56.16 44.44
C ASP A 72 -42.33 55.39 45.76
N ASN A 73 -41.52 54.35 45.95
CA ASN A 73 -41.62 53.48 47.13
C ASN A 73 -43.03 52.91 47.36
N TRP A 74 -43.71 52.55 46.27
CA TRP A 74 -45.09 52.05 46.29
C TRP A 74 -45.32 50.87 47.24
N GLU A 75 -44.30 50.02 47.45
CA GLU A 75 -44.36 48.86 48.35
C GLU A 75 -44.66 49.27 49.79
N GLU A 76 -44.14 50.40 50.26
CA GLU A 76 -44.39 50.90 51.61
C GLU A 76 -45.66 51.76 51.68
N GLN A 77 -46.05 52.37 50.55
CA GLN A 77 -47.17 53.33 50.45
C GLN A 77 -48.52 52.69 50.05
N ASP A 78 -48.56 51.39 49.76
CA ASP A 78 -49.78 50.66 49.36
C ASP A 78 -50.70 50.34 50.56
N VAL A 79 -51.22 51.40 51.20
CA VAL A 79 -52.19 51.33 52.30
C VAL A 79 -53.47 52.08 51.91
N PRO A 80 -54.67 51.45 51.95
CA PRO A 80 -54.87 50.00 52.04
C PRO A 80 -54.31 49.26 50.82
N GLN A 81 -54.01 47.96 50.98
CA GLN A 81 -53.36 47.15 49.95
C GLN A 81 -54.22 47.03 48.69
N HIS A 82 -53.59 47.26 47.56
CA HIS A 82 -54.19 47.10 46.24
C HIS A 82 -53.13 46.69 45.22
N LEU A 83 -52.04 47.45 45.14
CA LEU A 83 -50.93 47.15 44.24
C LEU A 83 -50.24 45.83 44.61
N LYS A 84 -50.04 45.56 45.91
CA LYS A 84 -49.52 44.27 46.39
C LYS A 84 -50.42 43.11 46.01
N THR A 85 -51.74 43.30 46.07
CA THR A 85 -52.69 42.25 45.66
C THR A 85 -52.59 41.97 44.15
N LEU A 86 -52.33 42.97 43.31
CA LEU A 86 -52.10 42.77 41.87
C LEU A 86 -50.80 42.00 41.63
N GLU A 87 -49.74 42.35 42.36
CA GLU A 87 -48.46 41.64 42.32
C GLU A 87 -48.61 40.17 42.74
N GLU A 88 -49.22 39.91 43.90
CA GLU A 88 -49.46 38.58 44.45
C GLU A 88 -50.27 37.69 43.51
N ARG A 89 -51.21 38.26 42.75
CA ARG A 89 -51.99 37.50 41.75
C ARG A 89 -51.13 36.97 40.60
N ILE A 90 -50.03 37.63 40.27
CA ILE A 90 -49.08 37.13 39.28
C ILE A 90 -48.04 36.25 39.94
N LEU A 91 -47.37 36.76 40.97
CA LEU A 91 -46.23 36.08 41.60
C LEU A 91 -46.69 34.85 42.39
N GLY A 92 -47.93 34.78 42.86
CA GLY A 92 -48.50 33.62 43.54
C GLY A 92 -48.81 32.43 42.62
N LEU A 93 -48.72 32.60 41.29
CA LEU A 93 -48.91 31.50 40.35
C LEU A 93 -47.71 30.53 40.38
N ASN A 94 -47.97 29.29 39.98
CA ASN A 94 -46.90 28.32 39.72
C ASN A 94 -45.96 28.82 38.62
N GLU A 95 -44.72 28.31 38.58
CA GLU A 95 -43.68 28.79 37.64
C GLU A 95 -44.17 28.89 36.19
N ARG A 96 -44.95 27.89 35.75
CA ARG A 96 -45.51 27.81 34.40
C ARG A 96 -46.57 28.88 34.14
N GLY A 97 -47.43 29.16 35.10
CA GLY A 97 -48.46 30.20 35.01
C GLY A 97 -47.84 31.60 35.09
N ARG A 98 -46.91 31.78 36.03
CA ARG A 98 -46.18 33.04 36.24
C ARG A 98 -45.39 33.45 35.00
N GLY A 99 -44.59 32.55 34.43
CA GLY A 99 -43.82 32.82 33.22
C GLY A 99 -44.70 33.18 32.03
N ARG A 100 -45.84 32.49 31.87
CA ARG A 100 -46.82 32.77 30.80
C ARG A 100 -47.47 34.15 30.92
N LEU A 101 -47.97 34.50 32.10
CA LEU A 101 -48.62 35.79 32.32
C LEU A 101 -47.62 36.94 32.22
N LEU A 102 -46.42 36.79 32.79
CA LEU A 102 -45.36 37.80 32.69
C LEU A 102 -44.90 38.00 31.24
N GLY A 103 -44.71 36.91 30.48
CA GLY A 103 -44.35 36.99 29.05
C GLY A 103 -45.41 37.68 28.21
N MET A 104 -46.69 37.37 28.45
CA MET A 104 -47.82 38.03 27.78
C MET A 104 -47.94 39.50 28.19
N TYR A 105 -47.74 39.82 29.47
CA TYR A 105 -47.77 41.19 29.97
C TYR A 105 -46.64 42.04 29.39
N GLN A 106 -45.45 41.46 29.19
CA GLN A 106 -44.35 42.14 28.50
C GLN A 106 -44.74 42.56 27.07
N GLN A 107 -45.44 41.70 26.33
CA GLN A 107 -45.95 42.05 25.00
C GLN A 107 -47.00 43.17 25.06
N VAL A 108 -47.82 43.20 26.11
CA VAL A 108 -48.77 44.30 26.34
C VAL A 108 -48.04 45.61 26.60
N LEU A 109 -46.94 45.60 27.35
CA LEU A 109 -46.09 46.78 27.59
C LEU A 109 -45.41 47.28 26.30
N ASP A 110 -45.05 46.38 25.39
CA ASP A 110 -44.34 46.69 24.13
C ASP A 110 -45.24 47.23 23.00
N GLY A 111 -46.51 47.57 23.28
CA GLY A 111 -47.42 48.19 22.29
C GLY A 111 -48.80 47.57 22.19
N GLY A 112 -49.15 46.65 23.10
CA GLY A 112 -50.45 45.98 23.14
C GLY A 112 -50.51 44.71 22.28
N ILE A 113 -51.43 43.81 22.62
CA ILE A 113 -51.67 42.56 21.87
C ILE A 113 -53.12 42.48 21.42
N ALA A 114 -53.38 41.85 20.26
CA ALA A 114 -54.75 41.63 19.80
C ALA A 114 -55.51 40.76 20.82
N ALA A 115 -56.73 41.18 21.17
CA ALA A 115 -57.56 40.45 22.11
C ALA A 115 -58.17 39.22 21.41
N ASP A 116 -57.68 38.03 21.76
CA ASP A 116 -58.07 36.75 21.16
C ASP A 116 -59.03 35.91 22.03
N GLU A 117 -59.35 36.41 23.23
CA GLU A 117 -60.23 35.74 24.21
C GLU A 117 -59.77 34.35 24.66
N SER A 118 -58.48 34.03 24.46
CA SER A 118 -57.85 32.84 25.01
C SER A 118 -57.97 32.79 26.53
N TYR A 119 -57.93 31.57 27.09
CA TYR A 119 -57.96 31.36 28.54
C TYR A 119 -56.83 32.14 29.23
N GLU A 120 -55.66 32.18 28.62
CA GLU A 120 -54.48 32.90 29.12
C GLU A 120 -54.70 34.42 29.15
N GLN A 121 -55.26 35.00 28.08
CA GLN A 121 -55.64 36.42 28.08
C GLN A 121 -56.74 36.73 29.11
N MET A 122 -57.67 35.80 29.32
CA MET A 122 -58.68 35.92 30.36
C MET A 122 -58.03 35.93 31.76
N GLN A 123 -57.10 35.01 32.04
CA GLN A 123 -56.33 34.98 33.29
C GLN A 123 -55.56 36.28 33.50
N LEU A 124 -54.88 36.79 32.46
CA LEU A 124 -54.16 38.06 32.56
C LEU A 124 -55.11 39.22 32.89
N ARG A 125 -56.29 39.27 32.28
CA ARG A 125 -57.31 40.28 32.60
C ARG A 125 -57.85 40.16 34.02
N LEU A 126 -57.98 38.94 34.55
CA LEU A 126 -58.42 38.68 35.93
C LEU A 126 -57.42 39.18 36.97
N THR A 127 -56.13 39.32 36.61
CA THR A 127 -55.15 39.98 37.50
C THR A 127 -55.57 41.42 37.83
N GLY A 128 -56.15 42.13 36.84
CA GLY A 128 -56.53 43.54 36.93
C GLY A 128 -55.52 44.51 36.29
N LEU A 129 -54.36 44.02 35.82
CA LEU A 129 -53.33 44.86 35.22
C LEU A 129 -53.62 45.28 33.79
N VAL A 130 -54.42 44.50 33.06
CA VAL A 130 -54.72 44.73 31.65
C VAL A 130 -56.22 44.83 31.41
N VAL A 131 -56.58 45.58 30.37
CA VAL A 131 -57.95 45.82 29.95
C VAL A 131 -58.06 45.69 28.44
N LYS A 132 -59.20 45.18 27.96
CA LYS A 132 -59.54 45.14 26.53
C LYS A 132 -60.12 46.51 26.14
N ARG A 133 -59.48 47.22 25.22
CA ARG A 133 -59.96 48.46 24.58
C ARG A 133 -59.78 48.32 23.07
N GLU A 134 -60.84 48.59 22.30
CA GLU A 134 -60.80 48.60 20.82
C GLU A 134 -60.16 47.33 20.22
N SER A 135 -60.52 46.15 20.75
CA SER A 135 -59.99 44.84 20.33
C SER A 135 -58.49 44.59 20.60
N GLN A 136 -57.85 45.45 21.39
CA GLN A 136 -56.49 45.27 21.89
C GLN A 136 -56.50 45.12 23.42
N LEU A 137 -55.54 44.35 23.93
CA LEU A 137 -55.18 44.30 25.34
C LEU A 137 -54.10 45.33 25.61
N MET A 138 -54.40 46.23 26.54
CA MET A 138 -53.51 47.30 26.97
C MET A 138 -53.39 47.31 28.49
N VAL A 139 -52.35 47.93 29.03
CA VAL A 139 -52.24 48.16 30.48
C VAL A 139 -53.43 49.00 30.94
N TYR A 140 -53.99 48.66 32.10
CA TYR A 140 -55.24 49.24 32.59
C TYR A 140 -55.14 50.77 32.76
N ASN A 141 -54.04 51.24 33.34
CA ASN A 141 -53.79 52.65 33.59
C ASN A 141 -52.28 52.97 33.66
N PRO A 142 -51.92 54.26 33.54
CA PRO A 142 -50.53 54.72 33.64
C PRO A 142 -49.83 54.37 34.96
N ILE A 143 -50.53 54.37 36.10
CA ILE A 143 -49.93 54.02 37.41
C ILE A 143 -49.41 52.58 37.38
N TYR A 144 -50.20 51.63 36.88
CA TYR A 144 -49.77 50.23 36.75
C TYR A 144 -48.64 50.09 35.76
N ALA A 145 -48.65 50.82 34.64
CA ALA A 145 -47.57 50.78 33.66
C ALA A 145 -46.24 51.32 34.23
N ALA A 146 -46.31 52.30 35.13
CA ALA A 146 -45.13 52.87 35.79
C ALA A 146 -44.54 51.91 36.83
N ILE A 147 -45.40 51.26 37.63
CA ILE A 147 -44.99 50.35 38.71
C ILE A 147 -44.60 48.97 38.15
N PHE A 148 -45.51 48.31 37.43
CA PHE A 148 -45.30 47.02 36.78
C PHE A 148 -44.70 47.21 35.38
N ASN A 149 -43.59 47.95 35.30
CA ASN A 149 -42.92 48.25 34.04
C ASN A 149 -42.09 47.06 33.52
N SER A 150 -41.48 47.22 32.33
CA SER A 150 -40.65 46.18 31.72
C SER A 150 -39.47 45.72 32.59
N GLY A 151 -38.95 46.61 33.45
CA GLY A 151 -37.91 46.27 34.42
C GLY A 151 -38.41 45.37 35.55
N TRP A 152 -39.60 45.65 36.10
CA TRP A 152 -40.25 44.78 37.09
C TRP A 152 -40.55 43.39 36.51
N VAL A 153 -41.08 43.34 35.28
CA VAL A 153 -41.36 42.06 34.59
C VAL A 153 -40.07 41.26 34.39
N GLU A 154 -38.99 41.93 33.95
CA GLU A 154 -37.70 41.27 33.76
C GLU A 154 -37.14 40.72 35.07
N ALA A 155 -37.23 41.49 36.17
CA ALA A 155 -36.82 41.01 37.50
C ALA A 155 -37.60 39.76 37.93
N ALA A 156 -38.93 39.78 37.77
CA ALA A 156 -39.79 38.64 38.10
C ALA A 156 -39.53 37.41 37.21
N LEU A 157 -39.12 37.61 35.94
CA LEU A 157 -38.72 36.53 35.03
C LEU A 157 -37.33 35.98 35.36
N VAL A 158 -36.39 36.81 35.83
CA VAL A 158 -35.06 36.37 36.25
C VAL A 158 -35.15 35.33 37.37
N ASP A 159 -36.04 35.54 38.35
CA ASP A 159 -36.25 34.59 39.45
C ASP A 159 -36.76 33.21 39.00
N LEU A 160 -37.40 33.13 37.82
CA LEU A 160 -37.86 31.87 37.24
C LEU A 160 -36.78 31.14 36.45
N ARG A 161 -35.74 31.85 35.99
CA ARG A 161 -34.69 31.32 35.13
C ARG A 161 -33.59 30.64 35.96
N PRO A 162 -33.12 29.45 35.58
CA PRO A 162 -31.94 28.83 36.18
C PRO A 162 -30.74 29.76 36.03
N SER A 163 -29.86 29.79 37.04
CA SER A 163 -28.71 30.72 37.08
C SER A 163 -27.82 30.64 35.83
N PHE A 164 -27.59 29.45 35.29
CA PHE A 164 -26.81 29.26 34.06
C PHE A 164 -27.47 29.90 32.83
N TYR A 165 -28.80 29.76 32.73
CA TYR A 165 -29.59 30.28 31.63
C TYR A 165 -29.71 31.81 31.74
N ALA A 166 -30.04 32.33 32.93
CA ALA A 166 -30.15 33.76 33.20
C ALA A 166 -28.84 34.50 32.88
N LYS A 167 -27.69 33.93 33.30
CA LYS A 167 -26.38 34.51 33.02
C LYS A 167 -26.05 34.54 31.53
N ALA A 168 -26.30 33.45 30.81
CA ALA A 168 -26.06 33.37 29.37
C ALA A 168 -26.98 34.32 28.59
N MET A 169 -28.25 34.37 28.96
CA MET A 169 -29.25 35.24 28.37
C MET A 169 -28.91 36.73 28.55
N ARG A 170 -28.51 37.13 29.77
CA ARG A 170 -28.08 38.50 30.04
C ARG A 170 -26.86 38.89 29.21
N ALA A 171 -25.85 38.02 29.16
CA ALA A 171 -24.66 38.26 28.34
C ALA A 171 -25.00 38.36 26.84
N TRP A 172 -25.92 37.54 26.35
CA TRP A 172 -26.42 37.62 24.98
C TRP A 172 -27.19 38.91 24.66
N GLN A 173 -27.95 39.43 25.63
CA GLN A 173 -28.67 40.70 25.49
C GLN A 173 -27.72 41.91 25.48
N GLU A 174 -26.69 41.89 26.33
CA GLU A 174 -25.72 42.97 26.48
C GLU A 174 -24.63 42.96 25.38
N ALA A 175 -24.45 41.84 24.68
CA ALA A 175 -23.43 41.68 23.65
C ALA A 175 -23.79 42.32 22.30
N ASP A 176 -22.76 42.80 21.61
CA ASP A 176 -22.84 43.25 20.22
C ASP A 176 -23.20 42.11 19.26
N SER A 177 -23.84 42.43 18.14
CA SER A 177 -24.37 41.44 17.18
C SER A 177 -23.37 40.37 16.74
N GLU A 178 -22.08 40.71 16.61
CA GLU A 178 -21.01 39.78 16.22
C GLU A 178 -20.59 38.84 17.37
N GLN A 179 -20.81 39.23 18.63
CA GLN A 179 -20.39 38.47 19.81
C GLN A 179 -21.53 37.64 20.42
N LYS A 180 -22.78 37.89 20.01
CA LYS A 180 -23.97 37.19 20.53
C LYS A 180 -23.86 35.67 20.42
N GLU A 181 -23.30 35.17 19.32
CA GLU A 181 -23.18 33.73 19.07
C GLU A 181 -22.32 33.01 20.12
N ALA A 182 -21.36 33.71 20.74
CA ALA A 182 -20.50 33.16 21.78
C ALA A 182 -21.26 32.84 23.09
N PHE A 183 -22.36 33.53 23.34
CA PHE A 183 -23.17 33.39 24.56
C PHE A 183 -24.36 32.45 24.39
N LEU A 184 -24.62 31.97 23.16
CA LEU A 184 -25.64 30.98 22.90
C LEU A 184 -25.31 29.63 23.55
N LEU A 185 -26.35 28.93 24.00
CA LEU A 185 -26.18 27.66 24.70
C LEU A 185 -25.82 26.53 23.73
N LYS A 186 -24.90 25.66 24.15
CA LYS A 186 -24.39 24.53 23.35
C LYS A 186 -24.44 23.23 24.14
N GLY A 187 -24.64 22.11 23.43
CA GLY A 187 -24.62 20.75 24.00
C GLY A 187 -25.58 20.59 25.19
N LYS A 188 -25.07 20.04 26.30
CA LYS A 188 -25.86 19.75 27.52
C LYS A 188 -26.52 20.98 28.13
N ALA A 189 -25.92 22.17 27.99
CA ALA A 189 -26.51 23.39 28.53
C ALA A 189 -27.78 23.81 27.76
N LEU A 190 -27.79 23.58 26.44
CA LEU A 190 -28.97 23.80 25.61
C LEU A 190 -30.06 22.77 25.92
N GLU A 191 -29.71 21.49 26.04
CA GLU A 191 -30.66 20.43 26.40
C GLU A 191 -31.33 20.71 27.76
N ALA A 192 -30.54 21.14 28.77
CA ALA A 192 -31.06 21.52 30.07
C ALA A 192 -31.99 22.75 30.00
N ALA A 193 -31.67 23.72 29.14
CA ALA A 193 -32.51 24.90 28.93
C ALA A 193 -33.82 24.56 28.21
N GLU A 194 -33.78 23.69 27.21
CA GLU A 194 -34.98 23.21 26.49
C GLU A 194 -35.91 22.45 27.42
N ALA A 195 -35.36 21.53 28.23
CA ALA A 195 -36.13 20.78 29.21
C ALA A 195 -36.73 21.70 30.30
N TRP A 196 -35.99 22.71 30.75
CA TRP A 196 -36.52 23.68 31.70
C TRP A 196 -37.61 24.56 31.10
N ALA A 197 -37.45 24.99 29.84
CA ALA A 197 -38.38 25.86 29.12
C ALA A 197 -39.65 25.13 28.65
N GLU A 198 -39.62 23.79 28.60
CA GLU A 198 -40.73 22.98 28.11
C GLU A 198 -42.05 23.30 28.86
N GLY A 199 -43.07 23.69 28.10
CA GLY A 199 -44.39 24.04 28.63
C GLY A 199 -44.48 25.41 29.31
N LYS A 200 -43.36 26.06 29.62
CA LYS A 200 -43.32 27.46 30.09
C LYS A 200 -43.35 28.33 28.83
N GLN A 201 -44.48 28.96 28.48
CA GLN A 201 -44.44 29.95 27.38
C GLN A 201 -43.75 31.19 27.96
N LEU A 202 -42.44 31.26 27.76
CA LEU A 202 -41.56 32.30 28.29
C LEU A 202 -41.78 33.62 27.53
N SER A 203 -41.06 34.68 27.92
CA SER A 203 -41.02 35.94 27.19
C SER A 203 -40.63 35.73 25.72
N TYR A 204 -41.05 36.67 24.85
CA TYR A 204 -40.57 36.74 23.47
C TYR A 204 -39.03 36.69 23.39
N ARG A 205 -38.34 37.34 24.32
CA ARG A 205 -36.87 37.36 24.37
C ARG A 205 -36.29 35.98 24.63
N ASP A 206 -36.87 35.22 25.56
CA ASP A 206 -36.47 33.84 25.85
C ASP A 206 -36.67 32.93 24.64
N ALA A 207 -37.78 33.10 23.93
CA ALA A 207 -38.06 32.35 22.70
C ALA A 207 -37.00 32.63 21.61
N CYS A 208 -36.59 33.90 21.44
CA CYS A 208 -35.51 34.25 20.51
C CYS A 208 -34.18 33.61 20.92
N PHE A 209 -33.79 33.71 22.19
CA PHE A 209 -32.51 33.15 22.67
C PHE A 209 -32.42 31.63 22.52
N LEU A 210 -33.50 30.91 22.84
CA LEU A 210 -33.58 29.47 22.63
C LEU A 210 -33.51 29.13 21.14
N ARG A 211 -34.31 29.80 20.29
CA ARG A 211 -34.30 29.58 18.84
C ARG A 211 -32.92 29.80 18.24
N ASP A 212 -32.24 30.87 18.61
CA ASP A 212 -30.92 31.20 18.08
C ASP A 212 -29.88 30.16 18.55
N SER A 213 -29.97 29.69 19.81
CA SER A 213 -29.15 28.59 20.32
C SER A 213 -29.42 27.26 19.59
N GLN A 214 -30.68 26.98 19.25
CA GLN A 214 -31.07 25.81 18.45
C GLN A 214 -30.54 25.89 17.02
N GLY A 215 -30.57 27.09 16.42
CA GLY A 215 -30.02 27.37 15.10
C GLY A 215 -28.51 27.07 15.07
N LEU A 216 -27.78 27.53 16.08
CA LEU A 216 -26.34 27.26 16.21
C LEU A 216 -26.03 25.77 16.31
N ARG A 217 -26.83 25.00 17.06
CA ARG A 217 -26.68 23.53 17.13
C ARG A 217 -26.85 22.89 15.75
N LEU A 218 -27.82 23.34 14.95
CA LEU A 218 -28.02 22.83 13.59
C LEU A 218 -26.83 23.17 12.67
N GLU A 219 -26.27 24.37 12.81
CA GLU A 219 -25.09 24.78 12.06
C GLU A 219 -23.86 23.95 12.41
N ILE A 220 -23.61 23.71 13.69
CA ILE A 220 -22.51 22.83 14.16
C ILE A 220 -22.68 21.43 13.56
N VAL A 221 -23.88 20.84 13.66
CA VAL A 221 -24.15 19.51 13.10
C VAL A 221 -23.95 19.48 11.58
N ARG A 222 -24.31 20.57 10.89
CA ARG A 222 -24.10 20.69 9.45
C ARG A 222 -22.60 20.72 9.11
N GLN A 223 -21.82 21.53 9.81
CA GLN A 223 -20.37 21.62 9.62
C GLN A 223 -19.69 20.26 9.90
N GLU A 224 -20.10 19.56 10.96
CA GLU A 224 -19.59 18.21 11.27
C GLU A 224 -19.89 17.21 10.16
N ARG A 225 -21.11 17.25 9.59
CA ARG A 225 -21.49 16.38 8.46
C ARG A 225 -20.67 16.68 7.21
N GLU A 226 -20.48 17.95 6.88
CA GLU A 226 -19.68 18.37 5.72
C GLU A 226 -18.21 17.95 5.87
N ALA A 227 -17.63 18.14 7.06
CA ALA A 227 -16.28 17.67 7.38
C ALA A 227 -16.16 16.13 7.30
N ALA A 228 -17.15 15.39 7.81
CA ALA A 228 -17.18 13.93 7.72
C ALA A 228 -17.29 13.44 6.26
N GLU A 229 -18.08 14.12 5.42
CA GLU A 229 -18.19 13.78 4.00
C GLU A 229 -16.87 14.03 3.26
N GLN A 230 -16.21 15.16 3.52
CA GLN A 230 -14.88 15.45 2.97
C GLN A 230 -13.85 14.40 3.41
N ALA A 231 -13.86 13.99 4.68
CA ALA A 231 -12.99 12.94 5.19
C ALA A 231 -13.24 11.59 4.50
N ARG A 232 -14.50 11.21 4.27
CA ARG A 232 -14.86 9.98 3.53
C ARG A 232 -14.36 10.01 2.08
N LYS A 233 -14.55 11.14 1.37
CA LYS A 233 -14.03 11.31 -0.01
C LYS A 233 -12.50 11.22 -0.05
N ALA A 234 -11.82 11.82 0.91
CA ALA A 234 -10.37 11.73 1.02
C ALA A 234 -9.89 10.29 1.28
N GLU A 235 -10.57 9.56 2.17
CA GLU A 235 -10.26 8.14 2.44
C GLU A 235 -10.47 7.27 1.19
N GLU A 236 -11.55 7.47 0.44
CA GLU A 236 -11.83 6.74 -0.79
C GLU A 236 -10.75 7.00 -1.85
N GLN A 237 -10.33 8.27 -2.03
CA GLN A 237 -9.24 8.63 -2.93
C GLN A 237 -7.92 7.97 -2.52
N GLN A 238 -7.61 7.93 -1.22
CA GLN A 238 -6.42 7.24 -0.71
C GLN A 238 -6.48 5.73 -0.97
N ARG A 239 -7.63 5.09 -0.73
CA ARG A 239 -7.84 3.66 -1.02
C ARG A 239 -7.64 3.36 -2.51
N LEU A 240 -8.20 4.19 -3.39
CA LEU A 240 -8.04 4.06 -4.84
C LEU A 240 -6.57 4.25 -5.27
N ALA A 241 -5.88 5.25 -4.71
CA ALA A 241 -4.47 5.48 -4.97
C ALA A 241 -3.59 4.30 -4.52
N ALA A 242 -3.85 3.77 -3.32
CA ALA A 242 -3.16 2.58 -2.81
C ALA A 242 -3.43 1.34 -3.68
N GLN A 243 -4.67 1.16 -4.15
CA GLN A 243 -5.01 0.07 -5.07
C GLN A 243 -4.27 0.20 -6.41
N LYS A 244 -4.25 1.39 -7.00
CA LYS A 244 -3.49 1.67 -8.24
C LYS A 244 -2.00 1.35 -8.07
N GLN A 245 -1.40 1.74 -6.95
CA GLN A 245 0.00 1.43 -6.65
C GLN A 245 0.24 -0.08 -6.53
N ARG A 246 -0.64 -0.80 -5.82
CA ARG A 246 -0.55 -2.28 -5.72
C ARG A 246 -0.64 -2.94 -7.09
N THR A 247 -1.57 -2.50 -7.93
CA THR A 247 -1.71 -3.02 -9.30
C THR A 247 -0.48 -2.71 -10.16
N LEU A 248 0.10 -1.51 -10.03
CA LEU A 248 1.33 -1.14 -10.74
C LEU A 248 2.50 -2.03 -10.31
N ALA A 249 2.68 -2.24 -9.00
CA ALA A 249 3.73 -3.10 -8.46
C ALA A 249 3.58 -4.56 -8.93
N GLN A 250 2.35 -5.09 -8.93
CA GLN A 250 2.07 -6.43 -9.47
C GLN A 250 2.42 -6.54 -10.97
N LYS A 251 2.08 -5.53 -11.77
CA LYS A 251 2.44 -5.49 -13.20
C LYS A 251 3.95 -5.47 -13.39
N GLN A 252 4.68 -4.66 -12.62
CA GLN A 252 6.14 -4.60 -12.68
C GLN A 252 6.79 -5.94 -12.31
N GLN A 253 6.29 -6.60 -11.26
CA GLN A 253 6.79 -7.91 -10.84
C GLN A 253 6.52 -8.97 -11.91
N LEU A 254 5.34 -8.97 -12.53
CA LEU A 254 5.01 -9.88 -13.62
C LEU A 254 5.92 -9.66 -14.84
N LEU A 255 6.19 -8.40 -15.20
CA LEU A 255 7.13 -8.06 -16.27
C LEU A 255 8.54 -8.59 -15.97
N ALA A 256 9.04 -8.40 -14.75
CA ALA A 256 10.35 -8.91 -14.34
C ALA A 256 10.42 -10.45 -14.40
N GLN A 257 9.37 -11.13 -13.93
CA GLN A 257 9.28 -12.60 -14.04
C GLN A 257 9.29 -13.07 -15.50
N ASN A 258 8.55 -12.38 -16.38
CA ASN A 258 8.52 -12.71 -17.80
C ASN A 258 9.89 -12.50 -18.47
N GLN A 259 10.59 -11.41 -18.15
CA GLN A 259 11.95 -11.18 -18.62
C GLN A 259 12.91 -12.27 -18.13
N GLN A 260 12.82 -12.68 -16.87
CA GLN A 260 13.64 -13.76 -16.33
C GLN A 260 13.34 -15.11 -17.02
N LYS A 261 12.06 -15.42 -17.27
CA LYS A 261 11.66 -16.62 -18.03
C LYS A 261 12.25 -16.60 -19.44
N GLN A 262 12.17 -15.46 -20.13
CA GLN A 262 12.77 -15.31 -21.46
C GLN A 262 14.30 -15.46 -21.45
N ALA A 263 14.98 -14.89 -20.44
CA ALA A 263 16.43 -15.03 -20.28
C ALA A 263 16.83 -16.50 -20.06
N LYS A 264 16.13 -17.22 -19.18
CA LYS A 264 16.34 -18.67 -18.97
C LYS A 264 16.13 -19.47 -20.26
N GLN A 265 15.10 -19.17 -21.04
CA GLN A 265 14.87 -19.83 -22.32
C GLN A 265 15.99 -19.55 -23.32
N ARG A 266 16.53 -18.32 -23.36
CA ARG A 266 17.69 -18.00 -24.20
C ARG A 266 18.91 -18.81 -23.78
N LEU A 267 19.18 -18.93 -22.47
CA LEU A 267 20.28 -19.76 -21.95
C LEU A 267 20.14 -21.24 -22.32
N ILE A 268 18.96 -21.83 -22.12
CA ILE A 268 18.71 -23.22 -22.50
C ILE A 268 18.89 -23.42 -24.02
N LYS A 269 18.43 -22.47 -24.84
CA LYS A 269 18.64 -22.53 -26.30
C LYS A 269 20.13 -22.45 -26.66
N THR A 270 20.90 -21.60 -25.99
CA THR A 270 22.35 -21.50 -26.22
C THR A 270 23.08 -22.76 -25.76
N GLU A 271 22.74 -23.32 -24.59
CA GLU A 271 23.33 -24.58 -24.10
C GLU A 271 23.07 -25.75 -25.06
N LYS A 272 21.85 -25.87 -25.59
CA LYS A 272 21.54 -26.90 -26.59
C LYS A 272 22.35 -26.72 -27.87
N ARG A 273 22.52 -25.48 -28.35
CA ARG A 273 23.35 -25.19 -29.53
C ARG A 273 24.82 -25.56 -29.29
N THR A 274 25.38 -25.20 -28.14
CA THR A 274 26.77 -25.52 -27.82
C THR A 274 26.97 -27.03 -27.67
N GLN A 275 26.03 -27.75 -27.04
CA GLN A 275 26.09 -29.21 -26.91
C GLN A 275 26.10 -29.91 -28.29
N ILE A 276 25.24 -29.47 -29.22
CA ILE A 276 25.22 -30.02 -30.58
C ILE A 276 26.56 -29.78 -31.29
N ILE A 277 27.11 -28.57 -31.21
CA ILE A 277 28.42 -28.24 -31.83
C ILE A 277 29.53 -29.10 -31.22
N THR A 278 29.56 -29.29 -29.90
CA THR A 278 30.57 -30.12 -29.24
C THR A 278 30.47 -31.59 -29.65
N ILE A 279 29.25 -32.15 -29.76
CA ILE A 279 29.05 -33.54 -30.18
C ILE A 279 29.54 -33.75 -31.61
N ILE A 280 29.19 -32.83 -32.52
CA ILE A 280 29.67 -32.88 -33.92
C ILE A 280 31.20 -32.82 -33.96
N GLY A 281 31.82 -31.93 -33.17
CA GLY A 281 33.27 -31.82 -33.07
C GLY A 281 33.94 -33.12 -32.61
N VAL A 282 33.40 -33.79 -31.60
CA VAL A 282 33.92 -35.08 -31.09
C VAL A 282 33.80 -36.18 -32.15
N ILE A 283 32.69 -36.25 -32.88
CA ILE A 283 32.48 -37.26 -33.94
C ILE A 283 33.53 -37.08 -35.06
N ILE A 284 33.75 -35.84 -35.52
CA ILE A 284 34.75 -35.55 -36.56
C ILE A 284 36.16 -35.94 -36.09
N PHE A 285 36.49 -35.67 -34.83
CA PHE A 285 37.78 -36.04 -34.25
C PHE A 285 37.98 -37.56 -34.21
N LEU A 286 36.97 -38.32 -33.78
CA LEU A 286 37.03 -39.79 -33.75
C LEU A 286 37.17 -40.40 -35.15
N ILE A 287 36.45 -39.88 -36.15
CA ILE A 287 36.58 -40.33 -37.55
C ILE A 287 38.01 -40.06 -38.05
N SER A 288 38.59 -38.91 -37.71
CA SER A 288 39.95 -38.55 -38.11
C SER A 288 41.00 -39.51 -37.53
N ILE A 289 40.88 -39.87 -36.25
CA ILE A 289 41.76 -40.88 -35.61
C ILE A 289 41.61 -42.24 -36.30
N PHE A 290 40.38 -42.65 -36.58
CA PHE A 290 40.10 -43.92 -37.25
C PHE A 290 40.75 -44.00 -38.64
N VAL A 291 40.63 -42.93 -39.44
CA VAL A 291 41.24 -42.85 -40.78
C VAL A 291 42.77 -42.94 -40.70
N VAL A 292 43.40 -42.25 -39.76
CA VAL A 292 44.85 -42.33 -39.54
C VAL A 292 45.29 -43.74 -39.16
N GLY A 293 44.53 -44.40 -38.27
CA GLY A 293 44.81 -45.78 -37.85
C GLY A 293 44.73 -46.78 -39.01
N VAL A 294 43.72 -46.66 -39.87
CA VAL A 294 43.57 -47.49 -41.08
C VAL A 294 44.73 -47.27 -42.05
N ALA A 295 45.12 -46.01 -42.30
CA ALA A 295 46.23 -45.68 -43.19
C ALA A 295 47.57 -46.27 -42.71
N TRP A 296 47.85 -46.17 -41.41
CA TRP A 296 49.04 -46.79 -40.80
C TRP A 296 49.09 -48.30 -41.01
N ARG A 297 47.96 -48.99 -40.89
CA ARG A 297 47.87 -50.45 -41.06
C ARG A 297 48.18 -50.89 -42.50
N LEU A 298 47.69 -50.14 -43.49
CA LEU A 298 47.95 -50.43 -44.91
C LEU A 298 49.42 -50.25 -45.27
N VAL A 299 50.06 -49.19 -44.76
CA VAL A 299 51.49 -48.94 -44.98
C VAL A 299 52.36 -50.02 -44.35
N ALA A 300 52.02 -50.48 -43.14
CA ALA A 300 52.73 -51.56 -42.48
C ALA A 300 52.69 -52.87 -43.28
N GLN A 301 51.52 -53.25 -43.82
CA GLN A 301 51.38 -54.46 -44.63
C GLN A 301 52.19 -54.39 -45.94
N ALA A 302 52.20 -53.25 -46.62
CA ALA A 302 52.98 -53.07 -47.85
C ALA A 302 54.50 -53.27 -47.63
N GLY A 303 55.01 -52.94 -46.44
CA GLY A 303 56.42 -53.16 -46.08
C GLY A 303 56.81 -54.64 -46.04
N VAL A 304 55.90 -55.50 -45.55
CA VAL A 304 56.10 -56.96 -45.47
C VAL A 304 56.10 -57.59 -46.87
N ASP A 305 55.16 -57.18 -47.73
CA ASP A 305 55.03 -57.72 -49.10
C ASP A 305 56.31 -57.51 -49.93
N ILE A 306 57.00 -56.37 -49.75
CA ILE A 306 58.27 -56.08 -50.43
C ILE A 306 59.37 -57.08 -50.03
N GLN A 307 59.45 -57.47 -48.76
CA GLN A 307 60.46 -58.42 -48.27
C GLN A 307 60.20 -59.83 -48.82
N ILE A 308 58.93 -60.24 -48.83
CA ILE A 308 58.50 -61.49 -49.47
C ILE A 308 58.88 -61.52 -50.96
N GLY A 309 58.72 -60.41 -51.67
CA GLY A 309 59.15 -60.29 -53.08
C GLY A 309 60.64 -60.56 -53.28
N LYS A 310 61.51 -60.03 -52.41
CA LYS A 310 62.97 -60.26 -52.46
C LYS A 310 63.35 -61.72 -52.22
N ILE A 311 62.67 -62.40 -51.28
CA ILE A 311 62.89 -63.82 -50.99
C ILE A 311 62.54 -64.65 -52.22
N ASN A 312 61.39 -64.39 -52.86
CA ASN A 312 60.97 -65.10 -54.07
C ASN A 312 61.97 -64.91 -55.23
N LEU A 313 62.49 -63.71 -55.42
CA LEU A 313 63.52 -63.44 -56.44
C LEU A 313 64.76 -64.31 -56.20
N SER A 314 65.22 -64.39 -54.95
CA SER A 314 66.38 -65.20 -54.57
C SER A 314 66.17 -66.70 -54.85
N ILE A 315 64.94 -67.21 -54.67
CA ILE A 315 64.58 -68.59 -55.03
C ILE A 315 64.62 -68.81 -56.55
N VAL A 316 64.09 -67.87 -57.33
CA VAL A 316 64.10 -67.95 -58.81
C VAL A 316 65.54 -67.96 -59.32
N GLU A 317 66.39 -67.09 -58.78
CA GLU A 317 67.81 -67.07 -59.14
C GLU A 317 68.55 -68.34 -58.72
N ALA A 318 68.23 -68.91 -57.55
CA ALA A 318 68.78 -70.18 -57.11
C ALA A 318 68.46 -71.29 -58.12
N LYS A 319 67.18 -71.42 -58.51
CA LYS A 319 66.73 -72.39 -59.51
C LYS A 319 67.40 -72.19 -60.87
N SER A 320 67.53 -70.94 -61.34
CA SER A 320 68.26 -70.64 -62.58
C SER A 320 69.71 -71.09 -62.52
N ALA A 321 70.41 -70.84 -61.41
CA ALA A 321 71.81 -71.24 -61.25
C ALA A 321 72.00 -72.77 -61.27
N PHE A 322 71.01 -73.55 -60.81
CA PHE A 322 71.02 -75.02 -60.96
C PHE A 322 70.90 -75.47 -62.41
N VAL A 323 70.09 -74.79 -63.23
CA VAL A 323 69.95 -75.06 -64.66
C VAL A 323 71.25 -74.73 -65.40
N ASP A 324 71.92 -73.64 -65.03
CA ASP A 324 73.18 -73.18 -65.65
C ASP A 324 74.43 -73.94 -65.16
N ASN A 325 74.25 -75.08 -64.47
CA ASN A 325 75.29 -75.95 -63.89
C ASN A 325 76.21 -75.26 -62.85
N LYS A 326 75.79 -74.11 -62.29
CA LYS A 326 76.48 -73.39 -61.19
C LYS A 326 75.87 -73.77 -59.84
N LYS A 327 75.97 -75.06 -59.50
CA LYS A 327 75.22 -75.68 -58.40
C LYS A 327 75.55 -75.11 -57.01
N PHE A 328 76.79 -74.70 -56.76
CA PHE A 328 77.19 -74.08 -55.49
C PHE A 328 76.59 -72.68 -55.32
N ASP A 329 76.56 -71.87 -56.38
CA ASP A 329 75.92 -70.54 -56.37
C ASP A 329 74.41 -70.66 -56.15
N GLY A 330 73.78 -71.67 -56.77
CA GLY A 330 72.37 -71.99 -56.55
C GLY A 330 72.07 -72.34 -55.10
N LEU A 331 72.94 -73.14 -54.46
CA LEU A 331 72.81 -73.48 -53.03
C LEU A 331 72.96 -72.25 -52.14
N LEU A 332 73.96 -71.41 -52.39
CA LEU A 332 74.18 -70.19 -51.61
C LEU A 332 72.97 -69.25 -51.66
N LYS A 333 72.36 -69.08 -52.85
CA LYS A 333 71.14 -68.27 -53.03
C LYS A 333 69.91 -68.88 -52.35
N ALA A 334 69.74 -70.20 -52.42
CA ALA A 334 68.66 -70.89 -51.71
C ALA A 334 68.81 -70.77 -50.18
N MET A 335 70.04 -70.85 -49.67
CA MET A 335 70.35 -70.64 -48.26
C MET A 335 70.08 -69.19 -47.82
N TRP A 336 70.47 -68.20 -48.62
CA TRP A 336 70.15 -66.81 -48.33
C TRP A 336 68.64 -66.53 -48.33
N ALA A 337 67.89 -67.11 -49.27
CA ALA A 337 66.42 -67.02 -49.27
C ALA A 337 65.83 -67.61 -47.98
N ARG A 338 66.38 -68.72 -47.47
CA ARG A 338 65.97 -69.31 -46.19
C ARG A 338 66.31 -68.44 -44.99
N GLN A 339 67.52 -67.88 -44.95
CA GLN A 339 67.95 -67.00 -43.87
C GLN A 339 67.10 -65.73 -43.80
N GLN A 340 66.77 -65.14 -44.96
CA GLN A 340 65.89 -63.97 -45.00
C GLN A 340 64.47 -64.30 -44.55
N LEU A 341 63.92 -65.46 -44.91
CA LEU A 341 62.60 -65.89 -44.43
C LEU A 341 62.56 -66.06 -42.90
N GLU A 342 63.64 -66.51 -42.28
CA GLU A 342 63.71 -66.65 -40.81
C GLU A 342 63.80 -65.32 -40.07
N SER A 343 64.23 -64.24 -40.74
CA SER A 343 64.27 -62.89 -40.17
C SER A 343 62.91 -62.18 -40.13
N LEU A 344 61.90 -62.70 -40.84
CA LEU A 344 60.53 -62.17 -40.85
C LEU A 344 59.71 -62.78 -39.71
N ASP A 345 58.84 -61.99 -39.08
CA ASP A 345 57.94 -62.48 -38.02
C ASP A 345 57.05 -63.61 -38.59
N LYS A 346 56.91 -64.71 -37.85
CA LYS A 346 56.15 -65.91 -38.27
C LYS A 346 54.70 -65.62 -38.65
N ASN A 347 54.13 -64.56 -38.07
CA ASN A 347 52.77 -64.13 -38.36
C ASN A 347 52.63 -63.37 -39.69
N GLU A 348 53.73 -62.92 -40.29
CA GLU A 348 53.75 -62.05 -41.47
C GLU A 348 53.91 -62.80 -42.81
N TRP A 349 54.50 -64.00 -42.81
CA TRP A 349 54.77 -64.79 -44.03
C TRP A 349 53.95 -66.09 -44.13
N SER A 350 52.88 -66.23 -43.35
CA SER A 350 52.01 -67.44 -43.24
C SER A 350 51.22 -67.81 -44.51
N THR A 351 51.74 -67.52 -45.70
CA THR A 351 51.36 -68.20 -46.94
C THR A 351 52.25 -69.44 -47.06
N ASP A 352 51.64 -70.60 -46.82
CA ASP A 352 52.25 -71.94 -46.88
C ASP A 352 53.08 -72.18 -48.16
N ASP A 353 52.78 -71.43 -49.21
CA ASP A 353 53.44 -71.38 -50.50
C ASP A 353 54.91 -70.91 -50.46
N ILE A 354 55.26 -69.81 -49.78
CA ILE A 354 56.64 -69.27 -49.80
C ILE A 354 57.59 -70.16 -49.02
N LYS A 355 57.14 -70.63 -47.84
CA LYS A 355 57.89 -71.58 -47.03
C LYS A 355 58.18 -72.85 -47.84
N THR A 356 57.16 -73.40 -48.50
CA THR A 356 57.27 -74.58 -49.34
C THR A 356 58.24 -74.36 -50.50
N LYS A 357 58.16 -73.21 -51.18
CA LYS A 357 59.09 -72.83 -52.27
C LYS A 357 60.54 -72.74 -51.81
N VAL A 358 60.80 -72.10 -50.66
CA VAL A 358 62.16 -72.01 -50.07
C VAL A 358 62.67 -73.40 -49.72
N THR A 359 61.87 -74.21 -49.03
CA THR A 359 62.29 -75.55 -48.61
C THR A 359 62.54 -76.48 -49.79
N LEU A 360 61.73 -76.38 -50.84
CA LEU A 360 61.91 -77.16 -52.06
C LEU A 360 63.22 -76.78 -52.76
N ALA A 361 63.48 -75.48 -52.94
CA ALA A 361 64.71 -75.01 -53.56
C ALA A 361 65.96 -75.43 -52.76
N LEU A 362 65.88 -75.43 -51.43
CA LEU A 362 66.96 -75.88 -50.56
C LEU A 362 67.14 -77.41 -50.62
N HIS A 363 66.05 -78.17 -50.73
CA HIS A 363 66.08 -79.62 -50.91
C HIS A 363 66.70 -80.02 -52.26
N GLU A 364 66.29 -79.40 -53.36
CA GLU A 364 66.87 -79.58 -54.69
C GLU A 364 68.37 -79.25 -54.69
N ALA A 365 68.75 -78.17 -54.00
CA ALA A 365 70.13 -77.75 -53.85
C ALA A 365 71.01 -78.78 -53.12
N VAL A 366 70.49 -79.36 -52.03
CA VAL A 366 71.23 -80.29 -51.19
C VAL A 366 71.44 -81.64 -51.89
N TYR A 367 70.43 -82.17 -52.59
CA TYR A 367 70.55 -83.46 -53.28
C TYR A 367 71.24 -83.36 -54.66
N GLY A 368 71.27 -82.18 -55.27
CA GLY A 368 71.94 -81.93 -56.55
C GLY A 368 73.47 -81.77 -56.47
N VAL A 369 74.02 -81.63 -55.26
CA VAL A 369 75.44 -81.35 -54.99
C VAL A 369 76.11 -82.59 -54.38
N ASN A 370 77.15 -83.13 -55.04
CA ASN A 370 78.03 -84.15 -54.46
C ASN A 370 79.46 -83.59 -54.39
N GLU A 371 79.78 -82.88 -53.31
CA GLU A 371 81.17 -82.54 -52.96
C GLU A 371 81.58 -83.40 -51.76
N ARG A 372 82.59 -84.26 -51.96
CA ARG A 372 82.94 -85.29 -50.98
C ARG A 372 84.08 -84.91 -50.05
N ASN A 373 84.95 -83.97 -50.43
CA ASN A 373 85.91 -83.31 -49.55
C ASN A 373 86.56 -82.11 -50.21
N HIS A 374 86.95 -81.15 -49.37
CA HIS A 374 87.60 -79.92 -49.78
C HIS A 374 88.97 -79.80 -49.09
N LEU A 375 90.05 -79.99 -49.86
CA LEU A 375 91.43 -80.11 -49.34
C LEU A 375 92.14 -78.76 -49.37
N GLN A 376 92.05 -78.00 -48.28
CA GLN A 376 92.73 -76.72 -48.11
C GLN A 376 94.01 -76.89 -47.30
N GLY A 377 95.15 -76.45 -47.85
CA GLY A 377 96.42 -76.45 -47.12
C GLY A 377 97.62 -76.03 -47.94
N HIS A 378 97.51 -76.09 -49.26
CA HIS A 378 98.53 -75.55 -50.15
C HIS A 378 98.43 -74.02 -50.22
N SER A 379 99.56 -73.35 -50.03
CA SER A 379 99.63 -71.87 -50.06
C SER A 379 99.72 -71.30 -51.48
N LYS A 380 99.90 -72.19 -52.46
CA LYS A 380 99.87 -71.88 -53.90
C LYS A 380 99.08 -72.95 -54.64
N SER A 381 98.85 -72.70 -55.92
CA SER A 381 98.15 -73.63 -56.81
C SER A 381 98.67 -75.06 -56.67
N VAL A 382 97.75 -75.96 -56.34
CA VAL A 382 97.97 -77.40 -56.36
C VAL A 382 98.29 -77.83 -57.79
N THR A 383 99.47 -78.40 -58.00
CA THR A 383 100.03 -78.77 -59.31
C THR A 383 99.78 -80.22 -59.69
N SER A 384 99.56 -81.11 -58.71
CA SER A 384 99.26 -82.53 -58.99
C SER A 384 98.43 -83.14 -57.87
N VAL A 385 97.58 -84.14 -58.19
CA VAL A 385 96.88 -84.98 -57.20
C VAL A 385 96.94 -86.45 -57.60
N ALA A 386 97.17 -87.37 -56.67
CA ALA A 386 97.21 -88.80 -56.94
C ALA A 386 96.58 -89.61 -55.80
N PHE A 387 95.80 -90.64 -56.12
CA PHE A 387 95.34 -91.59 -55.10
C PHE A 387 96.38 -92.68 -54.90
N SER A 388 96.50 -93.19 -53.67
CA SER A 388 97.25 -94.41 -53.41
C SER A 388 96.60 -95.59 -54.14
N PRO A 389 97.36 -96.62 -54.58
CA PRO A 389 96.80 -97.77 -55.31
C PRO A 389 95.71 -98.54 -54.55
N ASP A 390 95.69 -98.46 -53.22
CA ASP A 390 94.65 -99.03 -52.35
C ASP A 390 93.42 -98.12 -52.16
N GLY A 391 93.45 -96.92 -52.75
CA GLY A 391 92.39 -95.91 -52.71
C GLY A 391 92.27 -95.16 -51.39
N LYS A 392 93.14 -95.40 -50.39
CA LYS A 392 92.94 -94.92 -49.02
C LYS A 392 93.56 -93.55 -48.72
N THR A 393 94.43 -93.05 -49.60
CA THR A 393 95.21 -91.81 -49.43
C THR A 393 95.18 -90.98 -50.72
N ILE A 394 95.16 -89.67 -50.59
CA ILE A 394 95.23 -88.68 -51.67
C ILE A 394 96.54 -87.91 -51.49
N ALA A 395 97.46 -87.90 -52.43
CA ALA A 395 98.60 -87.00 -52.45
C ALA A 395 98.24 -85.75 -53.25
N THR A 396 98.50 -84.55 -52.76
CA THR A 396 98.49 -83.30 -53.53
C THR A 396 99.90 -82.71 -53.56
N ALA A 397 100.43 -82.36 -54.72
CA ALA A 397 101.64 -81.54 -54.87
C ALA A 397 101.23 -80.11 -55.19
N SER A 398 101.99 -79.11 -54.76
CA SER A 398 101.72 -77.70 -55.07
C SER A 398 102.99 -76.95 -55.45
N ALA A 399 102.79 -75.84 -56.17
CA ALA A 399 103.82 -74.85 -56.45
C ALA A 399 104.38 -74.18 -55.17
N ASP A 400 103.83 -74.47 -53.99
CA ASP A 400 104.41 -74.09 -52.70
C ASP A 400 105.63 -74.94 -52.30
N LYS A 401 106.12 -75.79 -53.21
CA LYS A 401 107.29 -76.67 -53.06
C LYS A 401 107.08 -77.75 -51.99
N THR A 402 105.82 -78.14 -51.79
CA THR A 402 105.44 -79.24 -50.90
C THR A 402 104.53 -80.23 -51.59
N VAL A 403 104.61 -81.48 -51.14
CA VAL A 403 103.63 -82.52 -51.44
C VAL A 403 102.94 -82.91 -50.14
N LYS A 404 101.62 -82.77 -50.07
CA LYS A 404 100.79 -83.11 -48.93
C LYS A 404 100.05 -84.40 -49.22
N LEU A 405 100.21 -85.41 -48.38
CA LEU A 405 99.37 -86.61 -48.40
C LEU A 405 98.16 -86.34 -47.51
N TRP A 406 97.01 -86.83 -47.91
CA TRP A 406 95.72 -86.65 -47.27
C TRP A 406 95.06 -87.99 -47.12
N SER A 407 94.36 -88.23 -46.02
CA SER A 407 93.44 -89.35 -45.96
C SER A 407 92.26 -89.06 -46.89
N LEU A 408 91.51 -90.10 -47.28
CA LEU A 408 90.19 -89.90 -47.87
C LEU A 408 89.26 -89.02 -47.03
N GLY A 409 89.52 -88.93 -45.72
CA GLY A 409 88.84 -88.04 -44.79
C GLY A 409 89.36 -86.60 -44.80
N GLY A 410 90.19 -86.22 -45.77
CA GLY A 410 90.73 -84.86 -45.91
C GLY A 410 91.76 -84.46 -44.84
N GLN A 411 92.30 -85.42 -44.08
CA GLN A 411 93.35 -85.15 -43.10
C GLN A 411 94.69 -85.16 -43.78
N GLU A 412 95.43 -84.05 -43.71
CA GLU A 412 96.83 -84.06 -44.14
C GLU A 412 97.62 -85.09 -43.31
N LEU A 413 97.88 -86.25 -43.90
CA LEU A 413 98.64 -87.34 -43.31
C LEU A 413 100.12 -87.00 -43.21
N LYS A 414 100.64 -86.27 -44.19
CA LYS A 414 102.06 -85.92 -44.21
C LYS A 414 102.37 -84.79 -45.18
N THR A 415 103.26 -83.90 -44.79
CA THR A 415 103.92 -82.97 -45.71
C THR A 415 105.30 -83.53 -46.08
N LEU A 416 105.60 -83.57 -47.38
CA LEU A 416 106.91 -83.88 -47.94
C LEU A 416 107.50 -82.58 -48.48
N THR A 417 108.60 -82.15 -47.89
CA THR A 417 109.34 -80.92 -48.22
C THR A 417 110.65 -81.28 -48.90
N GLY A 418 111.06 -80.53 -49.93
CA GLY A 418 112.33 -80.74 -50.65
C GLY A 418 112.20 -81.03 -52.16
N HIS A 419 111.01 -80.83 -52.73
CA HIS A 419 110.68 -81.06 -54.14
C HIS A 419 110.33 -79.76 -54.89
#